data_AF-A0A059Y8T4-F1
#
_entry.id   AF-A0A059Y8T4-F1
#
_cell.length_a   1.000
_cell.length_b   1.000
_cell.length_c   1.000
_cell.angle_alpha   90.00
_cell.angle_beta   90.00
_cell.angle_gamma   90.00
#
_symmetry.space_group_name_H-M   'P 1'
#
loop_
_entity.id
_entity.type
_entity.pdbx_description
1 polymer ?
#
loop_
_entity_poly.entity_id
_entity_poly.type
_entity_poly.pdbx_seq_one_letter_code
_entity_poly.pdbx_strand_id
1 'polypeptide(L)'
;MNEYEFLRSKIDNDLLSKLSNIEFYYKGFHNYTFKVKYEGQTCQLRVPISDLVDHSIESLFMDKMPGVYYYKKGILVRKWFEGKTLEKVNLTLEVQKAVIDKIKEFHKIKVDLPAIDLFYYGKGTKKYQKYVEKYANTASDATCHCDLNLKNILINENNDVELIDFEWVRKSNPLFDAMSLIHMNFDPSLVKKEFNITQKHYKQALYVCNEFSKMSYEHIYKDLLLDDNKIQLHDGYTNLSYVKNDLFIQVKQKNGFNHLNKLEKFSNLGITENVIYEDDEIIVRHFVNKIPIDFQNSLIRFKIAKKIANLHNSKIKLIKNKISKRIAFYYKKNKDHKLFNQTFSKQVKSKVLLASKYLKNDVPSHNDLNRENILLANNNEIMFIDLEYSSMNTRYFDIAYHCSDLDYSVEDEEEFINEYLKYANFDFDYDEYYATKAIVCLYGISWSLTYNPDFEFSWLVKHVLNNMIYVDKFVEKHYKTAS
;
A
#
# COMPACT_ATOMS: atom_id res chain seq x y z
N MET A 1 19.39 -4.10 -31.78
CA MET A 1 18.93 -5.49 -31.89
C MET A 1 17.45 -5.48 -31.58
N ASN A 2 16.59 -5.84 -32.53
CA ASN A 2 15.14 -5.96 -32.26
C ASN A 2 14.84 -7.25 -31.47
N GLU A 3 13.62 -7.37 -30.95
CA GLU A 3 13.20 -8.49 -30.08
C GLU A 3 13.34 -9.85 -30.77
N TYR A 4 13.14 -9.91 -32.09
CA TYR A 4 13.26 -11.13 -32.89
C TYR A 4 14.72 -11.53 -33.14
N GLU A 5 15.60 -10.57 -33.37
CA GLU A 5 17.05 -10.78 -33.45
C GLU A 5 17.60 -11.28 -32.11
N PHE A 6 17.15 -10.67 -31.01
CA PHE A 6 17.49 -11.12 -29.66
C PHE A 6 17.06 -12.56 -29.43
N LEU A 7 15.80 -12.89 -29.75
CA LEU A 7 15.27 -14.24 -29.63
C LEU A 7 16.14 -15.26 -30.38
N ARG A 8 16.44 -15.00 -31.66
CA ARG A 8 17.27 -15.88 -32.51
C ARG A 8 18.69 -16.04 -31.99
N SER A 9 19.23 -15.05 -31.29
CA SER A 9 20.57 -15.14 -30.69
C SER A 9 20.62 -16.03 -29.44
N LYS A 10 19.48 -16.29 -28.79
CA LYS A 10 19.40 -16.97 -27.50
C LYS A 10 18.91 -18.41 -27.58
N ILE A 11 18.04 -18.73 -28.54
CA ILE A 11 17.47 -20.08 -28.67
C ILE A 11 18.23 -20.91 -29.70
N ASP A 12 18.32 -22.22 -29.46
CA ASP A 12 18.96 -23.13 -30.40
C ASP A 12 18.09 -23.40 -31.65
N ASN A 13 18.73 -23.84 -32.74
CA ASN A 13 18.05 -24.08 -34.01
C ASN A 13 17.00 -25.19 -33.94
N ASP A 14 17.17 -26.17 -33.04
CA ASP A 14 16.18 -27.24 -32.85
C ASP A 14 14.88 -26.66 -32.30
N LEU A 15 14.95 -25.88 -31.23
CA LEU A 15 13.78 -25.21 -30.67
C LEU A 15 13.15 -24.24 -31.69
N LEU A 16 13.98 -23.42 -32.36
CA LEU A 16 13.49 -22.45 -33.34
C LEU A 16 12.71 -23.13 -34.49
N SER A 17 13.13 -24.32 -34.92
CA SER A 17 12.46 -25.08 -35.98
C SER A 17 11.06 -25.59 -35.61
N LYS A 18 10.77 -25.73 -34.32
CA LYS A 18 9.48 -26.20 -33.78
C LYS A 18 8.49 -25.06 -33.53
N LEU A 19 8.95 -23.81 -33.67
CA LEU A 19 8.18 -22.61 -33.40
C LEU A 19 7.64 -21.98 -34.69
N SER A 20 6.41 -21.49 -34.61
CA SER A 20 5.76 -20.71 -35.67
C SER A 20 4.91 -19.59 -35.06
N ASN A 21 4.43 -18.65 -35.89
CA ASN A 21 3.59 -17.51 -35.47
C ASN A 21 4.12 -16.79 -34.22
N ILE A 22 5.40 -16.43 -34.24
CA ILE A 22 6.07 -15.78 -33.10
C ILE A 22 5.63 -14.32 -33.03
N GLU A 23 4.93 -13.97 -31.96
CA GLU A 23 4.46 -12.62 -31.68
C GLU A 23 5.08 -12.14 -30.36
N PHE A 24 5.72 -10.98 -30.40
CA PHE A 24 6.19 -10.34 -29.17
C PHE A 24 5.00 -9.93 -28.29
N TYR A 25 5.03 -10.32 -27.02
CA TYR A 25 3.92 -10.07 -26.09
C TYR A 25 4.27 -9.00 -25.05
N TYR A 26 5.35 -9.18 -24.28
CA TYR A 26 5.88 -8.11 -23.40
C TYR A 26 7.34 -8.36 -23.00
N LYS A 27 8.01 -7.29 -22.53
CA LYS A 27 9.35 -7.34 -21.94
C LYS A 27 9.24 -7.13 -20.43
N GLY A 28 9.65 -8.12 -19.65
CA GLY A 28 9.79 -8.04 -18.20
C GLY A 28 11.17 -7.56 -17.77
N PHE A 29 11.42 -7.56 -16.46
CA PHE A 29 12.70 -7.13 -15.89
C PHE A 29 13.83 -8.13 -16.20
N HIS A 30 13.54 -9.43 -16.13
CA HIS A 30 14.52 -10.49 -16.37
C HIS A 30 14.31 -11.26 -17.68
N ASN A 31 13.21 -11.06 -18.41
CA ASN A 31 12.88 -11.87 -19.59
C ASN A 31 12.06 -11.13 -20.66
N TYR A 32 12.14 -11.62 -21.89
CA TYR A 32 11.18 -11.36 -22.97
C TYR A 32 10.15 -12.49 -23.00
N THR A 33 8.88 -12.14 -23.22
CA THR A 33 7.80 -13.11 -23.44
C THR A 33 7.21 -12.94 -24.84
N PHE A 34 7.03 -14.07 -25.52
CA PHE A 34 6.41 -14.18 -26.84
C PHE A 34 5.20 -15.12 -26.77
N LYS A 35 4.16 -14.84 -27.56
CA LYS A 35 3.10 -15.80 -27.88
C LYS A 35 3.51 -16.53 -29.16
N VAL A 36 3.52 -17.87 -29.11
CA VAL A 36 4.06 -18.70 -30.20
C VAL A 36 3.16 -19.91 -30.47
N LYS A 37 3.36 -20.55 -31.62
CA LYS A 37 2.87 -21.90 -31.90
C LYS A 37 4.03 -22.88 -31.80
N TYR A 38 4.01 -23.75 -30.79
CA TYR A 38 4.97 -24.86 -30.65
C TYR A 38 4.27 -26.14 -31.09
N GLU A 39 4.75 -26.75 -32.18
CA GLU A 39 4.14 -27.97 -32.75
C GLU A 39 2.60 -27.86 -32.94
N GLY A 40 2.13 -26.70 -33.38
CA GLY A 40 0.72 -26.39 -33.62
C GLY A 40 -0.08 -25.91 -32.40
N GLN A 41 0.45 -26.06 -31.18
CA GLN A 41 -0.20 -25.61 -29.94
C GLN A 41 0.17 -24.18 -29.58
N THR A 42 -0.80 -23.38 -29.13
CA THR A 42 -0.53 -22.02 -28.65
C THR A 42 0.20 -22.07 -27.32
N CYS A 43 1.37 -21.44 -27.28
CA CYS A 43 2.31 -21.51 -26.17
C CYS A 43 2.84 -20.12 -25.79
N GLN A 44 3.32 -20.01 -24.56
CA GLN A 44 4.20 -18.94 -24.12
C GLN A 44 5.65 -19.37 -24.36
N LEU A 45 6.46 -18.48 -24.93
CA LEU A 45 7.92 -18.60 -24.96
C LEU A 45 8.53 -17.49 -24.09
N ARG A 46 9.20 -17.86 -23.01
CA ARG A 46 9.96 -16.94 -22.14
C ARG A 46 11.45 -17.09 -22.40
N VAL A 47 12.15 -15.97 -22.60
CA VAL A 47 13.59 -15.94 -22.88
C VAL A 47 14.29 -14.96 -21.95
N PRO A 48 15.28 -15.38 -21.16
CA PRO A 48 15.95 -14.52 -20.18
C PRO A 48 16.80 -13.43 -20.85
N ILE A 49 16.79 -12.23 -20.26
CA ILE A 49 17.56 -11.04 -20.69
C ILE A 49 18.98 -11.07 -20.11
N SER A 50 19.13 -11.55 -18.88
CA SER A 50 20.38 -11.52 -18.11
C SER A 50 20.63 -12.86 -17.43
N ASP A 51 21.90 -13.19 -17.20
CA ASP A 51 22.32 -14.36 -16.42
C ASP A 51 22.32 -14.11 -14.90
N LEU A 52 21.59 -13.07 -14.43
CA LEU A 52 21.51 -12.69 -13.01
C LEU A 52 20.78 -13.74 -12.15
N VAL A 53 19.94 -14.57 -12.77
CA VAL A 53 19.14 -15.58 -12.08
C VAL A 53 19.74 -16.96 -12.30
N ASP A 54 20.00 -17.68 -11.20
CA ASP A 54 20.38 -19.09 -11.25
C ASP A 54 19.15 -19.97 -11.50
N HIS A 55 18.95 -20.32 -12.76
CA HIS A 55 17.86 -21.20 -13.21
C HIS A 55 18.07 -22.69 -12.90
N SER A 56 19.15 -23.09 -12.22
CA SER A 56 19.47 -24.49 -11.96
C SER A 56 18.40 -25.20 -11.14
N ILE A 57 17.83 -24.53 -10.15
CA ILE A 57 16.76 -25.12 -9.33
C ILE A 57 15.41 -25.08 -10.04
N GLU A 58 15.12 -24.01 -10.78
CA GLU A 58 13.92 -23.93 -11.61
C GLU A 58 13.87 -25.08 -12.62
N SER A 59 15.00 -25.47 -13.22
CA SER A 59 15.12 -26.66 -14.08
C SER A 59 14.63 -27.95 -13.43
N LEU A 60 14.98 -28.20 -12.16
CA LEU A 60 14.58 -29.42 -11.44
C LEU A 60 13.06 -29.54 -11.28
N PHE A 61 12.37 -28.40 -11.32
CA PHE A 61 10.93 -28.28 -11.17
C PHE A 61 10.20 -28.29 -12.52
N MET A 62 10.61 -27.42 -13.45
CA MET A 62 9.87 -27.18 -14.70
C MET A 62 9.76 -28.40 -15.60
N ASP A 63 10.78 -29.25 -15.65
CA ASP A 63 10.79 -30.48 -16.45
C ASP A 63 9.71 -31.49 -16.02
N LYS A 64 9.14 -31.32 -14.82
CA LYS A 64 8.14 -32.23 -14.24
C LYS A 64 6.73 -31.64 -14.28
N MET A 65 6.58 -30.40 -14.75
CA MET A 65 5.30 -29.70 -14.67
C MET A 65 4.41 -29.98 -15.88
N PRO A 66 3.11 -30.27 -15.66
CA PRO A 66 2.18 -30.48 -16.75
C PRO A 66 2.04 -29.20 -17.58
N GLY A 67 2.04 -29.35 -18.91
CA GLY A 67 1.92 -28.23 -19.85
C GLY A 67 3.24 -27.50 -20.14
N VAL A 68 4.36 -27.92 -19.56
CA VAL A 68 5.70 -27.48 -19.98
C VAL A 68 6.17 -28.39 -21.12
N TYR A 69 6.50 -27.80 -22.27
CA TYR A 69 6.95 -28.52 -23.46
C TYR A 69 8.46 -28.46 -23.66
N TYR A 70 9.10 -27.41 -23.14
CA TYR A 70 10.55 -27.23 -23.20
C TYR A 70 11.02 -26.38 -22.03
N TYR A 71 12.12 -26.78 -21.40
CA TYR A 71 12.84 -25.92 -20.47
C TYR A 71 14.35 -26.14 -20.56
N LYS A 72 15.13 -25.08 -20.74
CA LYS A 72 16.60 -25.14 -20.75
C LYS A 72 17.21 -23.78 -20.44
N LYS A 73 17.99 -23.68 -19.35
CA LYS A 73 18.72 -22.45 -18.95
C LYS A 73 17.80 -21.21 -18.95
N GLY A 74 16.64 -21.30 -18.31
CA GLY A 74 15.66 -20.20 -18.22
C GLY A 74 14.76 -20.02 -19.45
N ILE A 75 15.12 -20.59 -20.61
CA ILE A 75 14.25 -20.61 -21.80
C ILE A 75 13.13 -21.61 -21.56
N LEU A 76 11.89 -21.13 -21.60
CA LEU A 76 10.69 -21.90 -21.29
C LEU A 76 9.73 -21.86 -22.48
N VAL A 77 9.24 -23.01 -22.90
CA VAL A 77 8.01 -23.15 -23.69
C VAL A 77 6.98 -23.90 -22.89
N ARG A 78 5.83 -23.27 -22.65
CA ARG A 78 4.69 -23.90 -21.98
C ARG A 78 3.38 -23.55 -22.67
N LYS A 79 2.34 -24.32 -22.39
CA LYS A 79 0.98 -24.05 -22.82
C LYS A 79 0.59 -22.61 -22.48
N TRP A 80 -0.07 -21.94 -23.43
CA TRP A 80 -0.58 -20.60 -23.20
C TRP A 80 -1.79 -20.64 -22.26
N PHE A 81 -1.77 -19.78 -21.25
CA PHE A 81 -2.88 -19.58 -20.34
C PHE A 81 -3.63 -18.29 -20.72
N GLU A 82 -4.88 -18.41 -21.14
CA GLU A 82 -5.73 -17.25 -21.45
C GLU A 82 -6.28 -16.65 -20.15
N GLY A 83 -5.47 -15.79 -19.52
CA GLY A 83 -5.82 -15.11 -18.28
C GLY A 83 -5.08 -13.79 -18.10
N LYS A 84 -5.32 -13.13 -16.96
CA LYS A 84 -4.66 -11.89 -16.56
C LYS A 84 -3.88 -12.10 -15.27
N THR A 85 -2.85 -11.30 -15.06
CA THR A 85 -2.16 -11.23 -13.77
C THR A 85 -3.14 -10.76 -12.70
N LEU A 86 -3.02 -11.30 -11.50
CA LEU A 86 -3.93 -11.03 -10.38
C LEU A 86 -3.94 -9.55 -9.98
N GLU A 87 -2.88 -8.81 -10.29
CA GLU A 87 -2.80 -7.35 -10.12
C GLU A 87 -3.92 -6.59 -10.86
N LYS A 88 -4.47 -7.17 -11.93
CA LYS A 88 -5.54 -6.58 -12.78
C LYS A 88 -6.94 -7.05 -12.42
N VAL A 89 -7.08 -7.76 -11.29
CA VAL A 89 -8.32 -8.41 -10.88
C VAL A 89 -8.67 -8.00 -9.45
N ASN A 90 -9.97 -7.84 -9.19
CA ASN A 90 -10.47 -7.59 -7.84
C ASN A 90 -10.37 -8.87 -7.02
N LEU A 91 -9.85 -8.77 -5.80
CA LEU A 91 -9.69 -9.91 -4.89
C LEU A 91 -11.01 -10.22 -4.17
N THR A 92 -12.02 -10.67 -4.92
CA THR A 92 -13.27 -11.17 -4.32
C THR A 92 -13.01 -12.43 -3.50
N LEU A 93 -13.99 -12.85 -2.68
CA LEU A 93 -13.85 -14.06 -1.88
C LEU A 93 -13.60 -15.30 -2.75
N GLU A 94 -14.26 -15.39 -3.90
CA GLU A 94 -14.14 -16.48 -4.86
C GLU A 94 -12.74 -16.52 -5.48
N VAL A 95 -12.23 -15.36 -5.93
CA VAL A 95 -10.89 -15.22 -6.47
C VAL A 95 -9.83 -15.61 -5.43
N GLN A 96 -9.96 -15.09 -4.20
CA GLN A 96 -9.02 -15.41 -3.13
C GLN A 96 -9.00 -16.90 -2.80
N LYS A 97 -10.18 -17.54 -2.74
CA LYS A 97 -10.29 -18.99 -2.53
C LYS A 97 -9.65 -19.80 -3.65
N ALA A 98 -9.93 -19.46 -4.91
CA ALA A 98 -9.36 -20.15 -6.05
C ALA A 98 -7.82 -20.12 -6.04
N VAL A 99 -7.23 -18.97 -5.71
CA VAL A 99 -5.77 -18.82 -5.57
C VAL A 99 -5.24 -19.64 -4.39
N ILE A 100 -5.89 -19.58 -3.23
CA ILE A 100 -5.50 -20.37 -2.04
C ILE A 100 -5.53 -21.88 -2.35
N ASP A 101 -6.59 -22.34 -3.01
CA ASP A 101 -6.74 -23.74 -3.38
C ASP A 101 -5.65 -24.18 -4.37
N LYS A 102 -5.31 -23.34 -5.35
CA LYS A 102 -4.22 -23.61 -6.28
C LYS A 102 -2.85 -23.71 -5.59
N ILE A 103 -2.58 -22.84 -4.63
CA ILE A 103 -1.35 -22.89 -3.82
C ILE A 103 -1.31 -24.16 -2.97
N LYS A 104 -2.44 -24.57 -2.37
CA LYS A 104 -2.54 -25.82 -1.59
C LYS A 104 -2.38 -27.06 -2.47
N GLU A 105 -2.83 -27.01 -3.73
CA GLU A 105 -2.55 -28.04 -4.74
C GLU A 105 -1.04 -28.08 -5.05
N PHE A 106 -0.45 -26.92 -5.31
CA PHE A 106 0.98 -26.77 -5.59
C PHE A 106 1.85 -27.33 -4.47
N HIS A 107 1.50 -27.08 -3.20
CA HIS A 107 2.21 -27.61 -2.03
C HIS A 107 2.27 -29.14 -1.96
N LYS A 108 1.35 -29.84 -2.63
CA LYS A 108 1.31 -31.32 -2.66
C LYS A 108 2.24 -31.92 -3.70
N ILE A 109 2.74 -31.13 -4.65
CA ILE A 109 3.62 -31.59 -5.72
C ILE A 109 4.91 -32.19 -5.10
N LYS A 110 5.21 -33.44 -5.45
CA LYS A 110 6.40 -34.15 -4.97
C LYS A 110 7.53 -34.07 -5.97
N VAL A 111 8.36 -33.04 -5.81
CA VAL A 111 9.63 -32.86 -6.53
C VAL A 111 10.76 -32.76 -5.50
N ASP A 112 11.90 -33.35 -5.82
CA ASP A 112 13.13 -33.21 -5.04
C ASP A 112 13.77 -31.85 -5.33
N LEU A 113 13.80 -30.98 -4.33
CA LEU A 113 14.30 -29.60 -4.40
C LEU A 113 15.06 -29.30 -3.10
N PRO A 114 16.07 -28.42 -3.13
CA PRO A 114 16.71 -27.96 -1.91
C PRO A 114 15.73 -27.17 -1.04
N ALA A 115 16.00 -27.16 0.26
CA ALA A 115 15.31 -26.28 1.20
C ALA A 115 15.64 -24.81 0.91
N ILE A 116 14.68 -23.92 1.18
CA ILE A 116 14.92 -22.49 1.10
C ILE A 116 15.98 -22.07 2.13
N ASP A 117 16.95 -21.28 1.69
CA ASP A 117 17.90 -20.64 2.59
C ASP A 117 17.37 -19.27 3.03
N LEU A 118 16.72 -19.25 4.20
CA LEU A 118 16.25 -18.00 4.80
C LEU A 118 17.41 -17.13 5.32
N PHE A 119 18.64 -17.62 5.34
CA PHE A 119 19.83 -16.81 5.65
C PHE A 119 20.57 -16.29 4.42
N TYR A 120 20.01 -16.48 3.22
CA TYR A 120 20.64 -16.09 1.95
C TYR A 120 21.11 -14.63 1.93
N TYR A 121 20.29 -13.71 2.46
CA TYR A 121 20.62 -12.28 2.57
C TYR A 121 21.33 -11.89 3.87
N GLY A 122 21.60 -12.84 4.76
CA GLY A 122 22.23 -12.59 6.05
C GLY A 122 21.47 -13.20 7.23
N LYS A 123 22.11 -13.14 8.41
CA LYS A 123 21.59 -13.78 9.63
C LYS A 123 20.51 -12.97 10.36
N GLY A 124 20.31 -11.70 10.02
CA GLY A 124 19.36 -10.82 10.71
C GLY A 124 19.55 -10.77 12.23
N THR A 125 18.48 -10.46 12.97
CA THR A 125 18.51 -10.42 14.44
C THR A 125 18.54 -11.81 15.10
N LYS A 126 18.94 -11.89 16.39
CA LYS A 126 18.84 -13.15 17.17
C LYS A 126 17.41 -13.70 17.22
N LYS A 127 16.41 -12.81 17.22
CA LYS A 127 14.99 -13.18 17.19
C LYS A 127 14.62 -13.82 15.85
N TYR A 128 15.12 -13.26 14.74
CA TYR A 128 14.97 -13.82 13.40
C TYR A 128 15.55 -15.23 13.32
N GLN A 129 16.82 -15.40 13.72
CA GLN A 129 17.52 -16.70 13.73
C GLN A 129 16.72 -17.77 14.48
N LYS A 130 16.26 -17.45 15.70
CA LYS A 130 15.43 -18.35 16.51
C LYS A 130 14.15 -18.80 15.80
N TYR A 131 13.49 -17.91 15.06
CA TYR A 131 12.26 -18.25 14.33
C TYR A 131 12.57 -19.03 13.05
N VAL A 132 13.61 -18.66 12.30
CA VAL A 132 14.07 -19.41 11.13
C VAL A 132 14.41 -20.84 11.52
N GLU A 133 15.22 -21.06 12.56
CA GLU A 133 15.57 -22.40 13.06
C GLU A 133 14.33 -23.22 13.43
N LYS A 134 13.35 -22.58 14.09
CA LYS A 134 12.09 -23.23 14.44
C LYS A 134 11.32 -23.69 13.19
N TYR A 135 11.27 -22.87 12.14
CA TYR A 135 10.51 -23.18 10.94
C TYR A 135 11.25 -24.08 9.96
N ALA A 136 12.58 -23.98 9.87
CA ALA A 136 13.45 -24.85 9.08
C ALA A 136 13.26 -26.33 9.46
N ASN A 137 13.15 -26.61 10.77
CA ASN A 137 12.90 -27.96 11.27
C ASN A 137 11.50 -28.52 10.96
N THR A 138 10.59 -27.68 10.47
CA THR A 138 9.22 -28.06 10.06
C THR A 138 8.98 -27.89 8.56
N ALA A 139 10.02 -27.51 7.80
CA ALA A 139 9.95 -27.06 6.42
C ALA A 139 10.02 -28.19 5.37
N SER A 140 10.08 -29.46 5.78
CA SER A 140 10.71 -30.51 4.95
C SER A 140 9.88 -31.04 3.77
N ASP A 141 8.56 -30.86 3.73
CA ASP A 141 7.75 -31.76 2.86
C ASP A 141 6.94 -31.08 1.76
N ALA A 142 6.77 -29.75 1.82
CA ALA A 142 5.96 -29.01 0.87
C ALA A 142 6.83 -28.30 -0.18
N THR A 143 6.43 -28.42 -1.44
CA THR A 143 7.01 -27.63 -2.54
C THR A 143 6.35 -26.26 -2.51
N CYS A 144 7.09 -25.22 -2.16
CA CYS A 144 6.57 -23.86 -2.04
C CYS A 144 7.12 -22.97 -3.15
N HIS A 145 6.35 -21.99 -3.55
CA HIS A 145 6.74 -21.08 -4.63
C HIS A 145 7.80 -20.08 -4.16
N CYS A 146 7.71 -19.63 -2.90
CA CYS A 146 8.67 -18.75 -2.21
C CYS A 146 8.91 -17.37 -2.84
N ASP A 147 8.17 -17.03 -3.89
CA ASP A 147 8.18 -15.72 -4.56
C ASP A 147 6.78 -15.39 -5.12
N LEU A 148 5.75 -15.67 -4.31
CA LEU A 148 4.39 -15.30 -4.68
C LEU A 148 4.22 -13.79 -4.59
N ASN A 149 3.87 -13.19 -5.71
CA ASN A 149 3.41 -11.81 -5.84
C ASN A 149 2.24 -11.76 -6.85
N LEU A 150 1.55 -10.61 -6.97
CA LEU A 150 0.34 -10.50 -7.80
C LEU A 150 0.60 -10.72 -9.31
N LYS A 151 1.85 -10.59 -9.76
CA LYS A 151 2.26 -10.82 -11.16
C LYS A 151 2.57 -12.28 -11.44
N ASN A 152 2.93 -13.02 -10.40
CA ASN A 152 3.26 -14.45 -10.45
C ASN A 152 2.02 -15.37 -10.38
N ILE A 153 0.83 -14.78 -10.44
CA ILE A 153 -0.45 -15.50 -10.39
C ILE A 153 -1.31 -15.04 -11.57
N LEU A 154 -1.62 -15.96 -12.48
CA LEU A 154 -2.57 -15.76 -13.56
C LEU A 154 -3.93 -16.33 -13.17
N ILE A 155 -5.00 -15.63 -13.56
CA ILE A 155 -6.38 -16.09 -13.38
C ILE A 155 -7.23 -15.76 -14.61
N ASN A 156 -8.13 -16.68 -14.99
CA ASN A 156 -9.06 -16.49 -16.10
C ASN A 156 -10.48 -16.14 -15.60
N GLU A 157 -11.42 -15.95 -16.51
CA GLU A 157 -12.81 -15.58 -16.20
C GLU A 157 -13.58 -16.68 -15.44
N ASN A 158 -13.10 -17.93 -15.50
CA ASN A 158 -13.67 -19.07 -14.77
C ASN A 158 -13.04 -19.27 -13.38
N ASN A 159 -12.15 -18.36 -12.95
CA ASN A 159 -11.32 -18.50 -11.76
C ASN A 159 -10.36 -19.70 -11.77
N ASP A 160 -10.01 -20.24 -12.94
CA ASP A 160 -8.87 -21.15 -13.02
C ASP A 160 -7.59 -20.35 -12.75
N VAL A 161 -6.67 -20.90 -11.96
CA VAL A 161 -5.45 -20.23 -11.53
C VAL A 161 -4.22 -20.97 -12.03
N GLU A 162 -3.26 -20.23 -12.56
CA GLU A 162 -1.93 -20.73 -12.91
C GLU A 162 -0.85 -19.90 -12.19
N LEU A 163 0.05 -20.60 -11.50
CA LEU A 163 1.23 -19.99 -10.88
C LEU A 163 2.36 -19.93 -11.90
N ILE A 164 3.15 -18.86 -11.85
CA ILE A 164 4.22 -18.60 -12.82
C ILE A 164 5.45 -18.05 -12.11
N ASP A 165 6.61 -18.10 -12.76
CA ASP A 165 7.88 -17.59 -12.24
C ASP A 165 8.44 -18.39 -11.05
N PHE A 166 9.06 -19.52 -11.35
CA PHE A 166 9.45 -20.51 -10.35
C PHE A 166 10.94 -20.44 -9.96
N GLU A 167 11.59 -19.30 -10.18
CA GLU A 167 13.02 -19.10 -9.90
C GLU A 167 13.38 -19.42 -8.43
N TRP A 168 12.48 -19.08 -7.51
CA TRP A 168 12.61 -19.32 -6.06
C TRP A 168 11.91 -20.59 -5.57
N VAL A 169 11.43 -21.49 -6.44
CA VAL A 169 10.73 -22.70 -6.00
C VAL A 169 11.63 -23.59 -5.14
N ARG A 170 11.24 -23.91 -3.91
CA ARG A 170 12.07 -24.66 -2.95
C ARG A 170 11.21 -25.52 -2.03
N LYS A 171 11.85 -26.42 -1.27
CA LYS A 171 11.22 -26.98 -0.05
C LYS A 171 11.17 -25.91 1.02
N SER A 172 9.97 -25.68 1.56
CA SER A 172 9.76 -24.66 2.56
C SER A 172 8.55 -24.95 3.41
N ASN A 173 8.39 -24.18 4.48
CA ASN A 173 7.17 -24.20 5.26
C ASN A 173 6.05 -23.44 4.48
N PRO A 174 4.88 -24.06 4.23
CA PRO A 174 3.74 -23.43 3.56
C PRO A 174 3.30 -22.07 4.12
N LEU A 175 3.64 -21.80 5.39
CA LEU A 175 3.38 -20.51 6.02
C LEU A 175 4.00 -19.34 5.26
N PHE A 176 5.12 -19.53 4.55
CA PHE A 176 5.77 -18.44 3.81
C PHE A 176 4.94 -17.99 2.62
N ASP A 177 4.46 -18.92 1.80
CA ASP A 177 3.52 -18.62 0.71
C ASP A 177 2.22 -18.00 1.25
N ALA A 178 1.72 -18.49 2.40
CA ALA A 178 0.56 -17.91 3.07
C ALA A 178 0.81 -16.46 3.56
N MET A 179 2.01 -16.14 4.04
CA MET A 179 2.34 -14.75 4.41
C MET A 179 2.46 -13.86 3.18
N SER A 180 2.96 -14.36 2.05
CA SER A 180 2.95 -13.63 0.77
C SER A 180 1.52 -13.26 0.35
N LEU A 181 0.55 -14.16 0.50
CA LEU A 181 -0.87 -13.83 0.26
C LEU A 181 -1.35 -12.63 1.11
N ILE A 182 -0.98 -12.60 2.39
CA ILE A 182 -1.34 -11.51 3.30
C ILE A 182 -0.65 -10.20 2.90
N HIS A 183 0.60 -10.26 2.43
CA HIS A 183 1.28 -9.09 1.87
C HIS A 183 0.64 -8.57 0.58
N MET A 184 0.03 -9.46 -0.20
CA MET A 184 -0.77 -9.15 -1.39
C MET A 184 -2.22 -8.73 -1.06
N ASN A 185 -2.51 -8.33 0.18
CA ASN A 185 -3.82 -7.86 0.63
C ASN A 185 -4.96 -8.90 0.59
N PHE A 186 -4.66 -10.21 0.64
CA PHE A 186 -5.69 -11.22 0.90
C PHE A 186 -6.25 -11.06 2.32
N ASP A 187 -7.52 -11.44 2.54
CA ASP A 187 -8.13 -11.40 3.86
C ASP A 187 -7.34 -12.28 4.84
N PRO A 188 -6.69 -11.69 5.87
CA PRO A 188 -5.89 -12.45 6.82
C PRO A 188 -6.71 -13.50 7.58
N SER A 189 -8.01 -13.30 7.76
CA SER A 189 -8.90 -14.24 8.43
C SER A 189 -9.13 -15.47 7.58
N LEU A 190 -9.38 -15.28 6.28
CA LEU A 190 -9.49 -16.35 5.30
C LEU A 190 -8.19 -17.16 5.21
N VAL A 191 -7.06 -16.48 5.01
CA VAL A 191 -5.75 -17.15 4.88
C VAL A 191 -5.42 -17.95 6.14
N LYS A 192 -5.59 -17.37 7.34
CA LYS A 192 -5.33 -18.09 8.60
C LYS A 192 -6.24 -19.32 8.75
N LYS A 193 -7.50 -19.22 8.34
CA LYS A 193 -8.43 -20.36 8.36
C LYS A 193 -7.97 -21.45 7.40
N GLU A 194 -7.72 -21.11 6.14
CA GLU A 194 -7.43 -22.09 5.08
C GLU A 194 -6.10 -22.82 5.25
N PHE A 195 -5.13 -22.18 5.90
CA PHE A 195 -3.81 -22.75 6.23
C PHE A 195 -3.67 -23.18 7.70
N ASN A 196 -4.76 -23.16 8.49
CA ASN A 196 -4.77 -23.53 9.92
C ASN A 196 -3.70 -22.81 10.76
N ILE A 197 -3.56 -21.49 10.56
CA ILE A 197 -2.51 -20.67 11.18
C ILE A 197 -2.99 -20.11 12.52
N THR A 198 -2.31 -20.48 13.61
CA THR A 198 -2.54 -19.84 14.91
C THR A 198 -2.04 -18.41 14.92
N GLN A 199 -2.64 -17.55 15.76
CA GLN A 199 -2.18 -16.14 15.88
C GLN A 199 -0.70 -16.03 16.31
N LYS A 200 -0.19 -17.02 17.06
CA LYS A 200 1.24 -17.10 17.42
C LYS A 200 2.10 -17.39 16.19
N HIS A 201 1.72 -18.37 15.35
CA HIS A 201 2.45 -18.70 14.14
C HIS A 201 2.39 -17.57 13.11
N TYR A 202 1.23 -16.92 12.96
CA TYR A 202 1.08 -15.74 12.11
C TYR A 202 2.10 -14.65 12.45
N LYS A 203 2.16 -14.21 13.71
CA LYS A 203 3.11 -13.16 14.14
C LYS A 203 4.57 -13.54 13.94
N GLN A 204 4.91 -14.82 14.11
CA GLN A 204 6.28 -15.31 13.97
C GLN A 204 6.70 -15.44 12.51
N ALA A 205 5.86 -16.03 11.66
CA ALA A 205 6.11 -16.15 10.23
C ALA A 205 6.16 -14.78 9.54
N LEU A 206 5.21 -13.88 9.86
CA LEU A 206 5.21 -12.52 9.34
C LEU A 206 6.50 -11.75 9.69
N TYR A 207 7.00 -11.93 10.92
CA TYR A 207 8.28 -11.35 11.32
C TYR A 207 9.46 -11.88 10.49
N VAL A 208 9.47 -13.19 10.18
CA VAL A 208 10.51 -13.79 9.33
C VAL A 208 10.41 -13.24 7.90
N CYS A 209 9.22 -13.20 7.30
CA CYS A 209 9.05 -12.63 5.95
C CYS A 209 9.50 -11.17 5.89
N ASN A 210 9.06 -10.34 6.83
CA ASN A 210 9.41 -8.92 6.86
C ASN A 210 10.92 -8.69 7.00
N GLU A 211 11.60 -9.42 7.90
CA GLU A 211 13.04 -9.28 8.08
C GLU A 211 13.81 -9.79 6.86
N PHE A 212 13.36 -10.88 6.23
CA PHE A 212 13.97 -11.41 5.01
C PHE A 212 13.84 -10.41 3.83
N SER A 213 12.64 -9.87 3.62
CA SER A 213 12.39 -8.83 2.59
C SER A 213 13.16 -7.54 2.86
N LYS A 214 13.31 -7.16 4.13
CA LYS A 214 14.13 -6.01 4.51
C LYS A 214 15.61 -6.23 4.14
N MET A 215 16.17 -7.40 4.49
CA MET A 215 17.57 -7.72 4.17
C MET A 215 17.80 -7.84 2.66
N SER A 216 16.86 -8.45 1.92
CA SER A 216 16.98 -8.52 0.45
C SER A 216 17.07 -7.12 -0.16
N TYR A 217 16.30 -6.18 0.37
CA TYR A 217 16.33 -4.80 -0.06
C TYR A 217 17.65 -4.10 0.29
N GLU A 218 18.08 -4.20 1.55
CA GLU A 218 19.32 -3.58 2.04
C GLU A 218 20.56 -4.07 1.28
N HIS A 219 20.61 -5.35 0.90
CA HIS A 219 21.79 -5.97 0.30
C HIS A 219 21.80 -5.98 -1.24
N ILE A 220 20.64 -5.95 -1.90
CA ILE A 220 20.55 -6.03 -3.37
C ILE A 220 19.90 -4.79 -3.97
N TYR A 221 18.71 -4.44 -3.49
CA TYR A 221 17.85 -3.52 -4.23
C TYR A 221 18.13 -2.04 -3.92
N LYS A 222 18.78 -1.70 -2.80
CA LYS A 222 19.12 -0.32 -2.43
C LYS A 222 19.89 0.42 -3.53
N ASP A 223 20.80 -0.25 -4.22
CA ASP A 223 21.61 0.36 -5.28
C ASP A 223 20.89 0.38 -6.64
N LEU A 224 19.81 -0.40 -6.80
CA LEU A 224 19.05 -0.57 -8.04
C LEU A 224 17.84 0.38 -8.17
N LEU A 225 17.49 1.15 -7.15
CA LEU A 225 16.29 2.01 -7.16
C LEU A 225 16.46 3.31 -7.92
N LEU A 226 17.71 3.72 -8.11
CA LEU A 226 18.02 5.02 -8.71
C LEU A 226 18.19 4.95 -10.23
N ASP A 227 18.03 3.77 -10.86
CA ASP A 227 18.14 3.61 -12.31
C ASP A 227 17.06 4.38 -13.11
N ASP A 228 17.30 4.52 -14.41
CA ASP A 228 16.53 5.38 -15.32
C ASP A 228 15.11 4.86 -15.63
N ASN A 229 14.71 3.68 -15.13
CA ASN A 229 13.42 3.05 -15.46
C ASN A 229 12.29 3.38 -14.46
N LYS A 230 12.52 4.26 -13.49
CA LYS A 230 11.49 4.69 -12.53
C LYS A 230 10.50 5.66 -13.18
N ILE A 231 9.21 5.38 -13.03
CA ILE A 231 8.16 6.32 -13.44
C ILE A 231 7.84 7.20 -12.24
N GLN A 232 8.10 8.50 -12.35
CA GLN A 232 7.70 9.45 -11.33
C GLN A 232 6.17 9.62 -11.36
N LEU A 233 5.53 9.50 -10.20
CA LEU A 233 4.15 9.90 -10.02
C LEU A 233 4.13 11.40 -9.74
N HIS A 234 3.26 12.12 -10.45
CA HIS A 234 3.10 13.58 -10.29
C HIS A 234 2.03 13.97 -9.26
N ASP A 235 1.49 13.00 -8.52
CA ASP A 235 0.43 13.22 -7.54
C ASP A 235 1.05 13.64 -6.18
N GLY A 236 0.76 14.85 -5.72
CA GLY A 236 1.16 15.39 -4.41
C GLY A 236 2.19 16.54 -4.47
N TYR A 237 2.12 17.45 -3.49
CA TYR A 237 2.97 18.67 -3.45
C TYR A 237 4.25 18.51 -2.61
N THR A 238 4.35 17.47 -1.78
CA THR A 238 5.34 17.40 -0.69
C THR A 238 6.34 16.26 -0.80
N ASN A 239 6.04 15.22 -1.58
CA ASN A 239 6.87 14.02 -1.67
C ASN A 239 7.16 13.65 -3.14
N LEU A 240 8.36 13.13 -3.39
CA LEU A 240 8.70 12.54 -4.69
C LEU A 240 8.43 11.04 -4.62
N SER A 241 7.49 10.60 -5.44
CA SER A 241 7.03 9.22 -5.47
C SER A 241 7.33 8.57 -6.82
N TYR A 242 7.76 7.32 -6.78
CA TYR A 242 8.10 6.54 -7.96
C TYR A 242 7.44 5.16 -7.90
N VAL A 243 7.07 4.64 -9.06
CA VAL A 243 6.69 3.23 -9.22
C VAL A 243 7.75 2.52 -10.03
N LYS A 244 8.20 1.37 -9.51
CA LYS A 244 9.05 0.43 -10.22
C LYS A 244 8.51 -0.96 -9.99
N ASN A 245 8.01 -1.60 -11.03
CA ASN A 245 7.35 -2.89 -10.97
C ASN A 245 6.15 -2.90 -9.99
N ASP A 246 6.21 -3.69 -8.92
CA ASP A 246 5.20 -3.80 -7.86
C ASP A 246 5.62 -3.02 -6.59
N LEU A 247 6.68 -2.20 -6.70
CA LEU A 247 7.19 -1.38 -5.62
C LEU A 247 6.78 0.08 -5.81
N PHE A 248 6.34 0.68 -4.71
CA PHE A 248 6.19 2.12 -4.55
C PHE A 248 7.35 2.64 -3.70
N ILE A 249 8.03 3.66 -4.21
CA ILE A 249 9.22 4.26 -3.58
C ILE A 249 8.92 5.72 -3.31
N GLN A 250 8.99 6.14 -2.06
CA GLN A 250 8.79 7.53 -1.63
C GLN A 250 10.09 8.09 -1.09
N VAL A 251 10.53 9.22 -1.63
CA VAL A 251 11.64 10.00 -1.05
C VAL A 251 11.06 10.99 -0.05
N LYS A 252 11.52 10.89 1.19
CA LYS A 252 11.11 11.76 2.30
C LYS A 252 11.70 13.14 2.11
N GLN A 253 10.85 14.14 1.95
CA GLN A 253 11.29 15.53 1.94
C GLN A 253 10.95 16.21 3.26
N LYS A 254 11.93 16.79 3.95
CA LYS A 254 11.65 17.55 5.18
C LYS A 254 11.11 18.93 4.82
N ASN A 255 9.82 19.15 5.04
CA ASN A 255 9.26 20.49 5.15
C ASN A 255 9.17 20.81 6.66
N GLY A 256 9.46 22.03 7.12
CA GLY A 256 9.65 22.33 8.55
C GLY A 256 8.48 21.99 9.52
N PHE A 257 7.38 21.42 9.02
CA PHE A 257 6.23 20.96 9.78
C PHE A 257 5.87 19.48 9.63
N ASN A 258 6.39 18.76 8.64
CA ASN A 258 6.17 17.31 8.56
C ASN A 258 7.02 16.57 9.59
N HIS A 259 6.49 15.42 10.02
CA HIS A 259 7.02 14.65 11.14
C HIS A 259 7.73 13.39 10.67
N LEU A 260 7.40 12.92 9.45
CA LEU A 260 8.04 11.79 8.78
C LEU A 260 8.18 10.57 9.72
N ASN A 261 7.09 10.28 10.45
CA ASN A 261 7.06 9.14 11.35
C ASN A 261 7.36 7.87 10.58
N LYS A 262 8.15 6.97 11.20
CA LYS A 262 8.28 5.62 10.67
C LYS A 262 6.92 4.96 10.52
N LEU A 263 6.56 4.58 9.31
CA LEU A 263 5.28 3.99 8.95
C LEU A 263 5.05 2.64 9.64
N GLU A 264 6.12 1.93 10.03
CA GLU A 264 6.04 0.71 10.84
C GLU A 264 5.17 0.90 12.10
N LYS A 265 5.12 2.11 12.66
CA LYS A 265 4.27 2.44 13.82
C LYS A 265 2.79 2.16 13.57
N PHE A 266 2.32 2.28 12.33
CA PHE A 266 0.93 2.15 11.93
C PHE A 266 0.57 0.76 11.37
N SER A 267 1.58 -0.07 11.05
CA SER A 267 1.42 -1.38 10.40
C SER A 267 0.38 -2.29 11.05
N ASN A 268 0.30 -2.30 12.38
CA ASN A 268 -0.64 -3.17 13.13
C ASN A 268 -2.11 -2.72 13.09
N LEU A 269 -2.41 -1.54 12.53
CA LEU A 269 -3.77 -1.00 12.48
C LEU A 269 -4.53 -1.44 11.23
N GLY A 270 -3.85 -2.00 10.22
CA GLY A 270 -4.48 -2.33 8.94
C GLY A 270 -5.08 -1.11 8.24
N ILE A 271 -4.48 0.07 8.46
CA ILE A 271 -4.88 1.33 7.80
C ILE A 271 -3.84 1.79 6.77
N THR A 272 -2.60 1.31 6.81
CA THR A 272 -1.52 1.70 5.88
C THR A 272 -1.04 0.48 5.10
N GLU A 273 -0.27 0.69 4.03
CA GLU A 273 0.45 -0.41 3.38
C GLU A 273 1.46 -1.08 4.30
N ASN A 274 1.82 -2.32 3.94
CA ASN A 274 2.98 -2.99 4.48
C ASN A 274 4.25 -2.32 3.95
N VAL A 275 5.06 -1.82 4.87
CA VAL A 275 6.39 -1.25 4.59
C VAL A 275 7.38 -2.40 4.43
N ILE A 276 8.05 -2.45 3.28
CA ILE A 276 9.14 -3.39 3.00
C ILE A 276 10.42 -2.85 3.64
N TYR A 277 10.70 -1.56 3.42
CA TYR A 277 11.89 -0.88 3.93
C TYR A 277 11.60 0.59 4.19
N GLU A 278 12.22 1.12 5.24
CA GLU A 278 12.16 2.54 5.56
C GLU A 278 13.39 2.98 6.35
N ASP A 279 14.05 4.02 5.86
CA ASP A 279 15.11 4.75 6.56
C ASP A 279 14.76 6.24 6.71
N ASP A 280 15.74 7.10 6.95
CA ASP A 280 15.50 8.54 7.14
C ASP A 280 15.27 9.29 5.82
N GLU A 281 15.54 8.66 4.67
CA GLU A 281 15.49 9.26 3.34
C GLU A 281 14.41 8.64 2.45
N ILE A 282 14.14 7.35 2.57
CA ILE A 282 13.24 6.62 1.67
C ILE A 282 12.26 5.71 2.42
N ILE A 283 11.10 5.50 1.79
CA ILE A 283 10.08 4.51 2.16
C ILE A 283 9.81 3.63 0.95
N VAL A 284 9.69 2.34 1.18
CA VAL A 284 9.50 1.32 0.17
C VAL A 284 8.38 0.43 0.61
N ARG A 285 7.36 0.32 -0.22
CA ARG A 285 6.15 -0.46 0.04
C ARG A 285 5.70 -1.16 -1.24
N HIS A 286 4.86 -2.17 -1.09
CA HIS A 286 4.17 -2.72 -2.25
C HIS A 286 3.22 -1.67 -2.83
N PHE A 287 3.18 -1.58 -4.15
CA PHE A 287 2.26 -0.73 -4.87
C PHE A 287 0.83 -1.23 -4.68
N VAL A 288 -0.06 -0.36 -4.21
CA VAL A 288 -1.47 -0.68 -4.04
C VAL A 288 -2.22 -0.34 -5.32
N ASN A 289 -2.81 -1.36 -5.93
CA ASN A 289 -3.76 -1.16 -7.02
C ASN A 289 -5.06 -0.58 -6.45
N LYS A 290 -5.31 0.70 -6.75
CA LYS A 290 -6.52 1.40 -6.34
C LYS A 290 -7.66 1.16 -7.33
N ILE A 291 -8.87 1.01 -6.81
CA ILE A 291 -10.11 1.11 -7.59
C ILE A 291 -10.80 2.45 -7.29
N PRO A 292 -11.62 2.99 -8.22
CA PRO A 292 -12.33 4.24 -7.99
C PRO A 292 -13.20 4.19 -6.73
N ILE A 293 -13.18 5.28 -5.96
CA ILE A 293 -13.99 5.41 -4.75
C ILE A 293 -15.26 6.19 -5.08
N ASP A 294 -16.41 5.61 -4.77
CA ASP A 294 -17.66 6.35 -4.67
C ASP A 294 -17.86 6.81 -3.22
N PHE A 295 -17.55 8.08 -2.95
CA PHE A 295 -17.71 8.69 -1.62
C PHE A 295 -19.18 8.95 -1.24
N GLN A 296 -20.12 8.85 -2.19
CA GLN A 296 -21.56 8.94 -1.92
C GLN A 296 -22.12 7.60 -1.40
N ASN A 297 -21.37 6.51 -1.53
CA ASN A 297 -21.75 5.22 -0.99
C ASN A 297 -21.58 5.18 0.53
N SER A 298 -22.68 5.01 1.27
CA SER A 298 -22.68 4.95 2.74
C SER A 298 -21.81 3.84 3.31
N LEU A 299 -21.70 2.68 2.65
CA LEU A 299 -20.82 1.59 3.12
C LEU A 299 -19.35 1.97 3.03
N ILE A 300 -18.95 2.76 2.02
CA ILE A 300 -17.59 3.30 1.90
C ILE A 300 -17.34 4.31 3.01
N ARG A 301 -18.28 5.24 3.24
CA ARG A 301 -18.21 6.21 4.35
C ARG A 301 -18.03 5.51 5.69
N PHE A 302 -18.79 4.45 5.94
CA PHE A 302 -18.73 3.68 7.17
C PHE A 302 -17.38 2.96 7.36
N LYS A 303 -16.81 2.41 6.28
CA LYS A 303 -15.46 1.83 6.33
C LYS A 303 -14.42 2.89 6.68
N ILE A 304 -14.51 4.09 6.11
CA ILE A 304 -13.59 5.20 6.42
C ILE A 304 -13.74 5.62 7.89
N ALA A 305 -14.97 5.87 8.37
CA ALA A 305 -15.26 6.23 9.75
C ALA A 305 -14.67 5.22 10.75
N LYS A 306 -14.83 3.92 10.48
CA LYS A 306 -14.24 2.84 11.28
C LYS A 306 -12.70 2.89 11.28
N LYS A 307 -12.06 3.15 10.14
CA LYS A 307 -10.59 3.23 10.04
C LYS A 307 -10.05 4.46 10.81
N ILE A 308 -10.73 5.60 10.76
CA ILE A 308 -10.41 6.78 11.60
C ILE A 308 -10.52 6.43 13.07
N ALA A 309 -11.62 5.77 13.50
CA ALA A 309 -11.78 5.35 14.89
C ALA A 309 -10.68 4.39 15.35
N ASN A 310 -10.29 3.44 14.50
CA ASN A 310 -9.19 2.52 14.80
C ASN A 310 -7.86 3.25 14.99
N LEU A 311 -7.57 4.26 14.16
CA LEU A 311 -6.39 5.12 14.34
C LEU A 311 -6.46 5.88 15.68
N HIS A 312 -7.56 6.58 15.94
CA HIS A 312 -7.74 7.42 17.13
C HIS A 312 -7.69 6.63 18.45
N ASN A 313 -8.19 5.40 18.45
CA ASN A 313 -8.16 4.52 19.63
C ASN A 313 -6.82 3.75 19.80
N SER A 314 -5.90 3.88 18.85
CA SER A 314 -4.62 3.18 18.92
C SER A 314 -3.77 3.71 20.09
N LYS A 315 -2.91 2.84 20.63
CA LYS A 315 -1.95 3.22 21.68
C LYS A 315 -0.70 3.92 21.14
N ILE A 316 -0.69 4.27 19.86
CA ILE A 316 0.46 4.91 19.20
C ILE A 316 0.67 6.29 19.84
N LYS A 317 1.94 6.59 20.18
CA LYS A 317 2.35 7.91 20.65
C LYS A 317 3.14 8.62 19.56
N LEU A 318 2.55 9.69 19.04
CA LEU A 318 3.17 10.58 18.07
C LEU A 318 3.60 11.87 18.76
N ILE A 319 4.32 12.72 18.03
CA ILE A 319 4.64 14.06 18.53
C ILE A 319 3.38 14.93 18.57
N LYS A 320 3.37 15.93 19.46
CA LYS A 320 2.25 16.86 19.59
C LYS A 320 2.14 17.77 18.37
N ASN A 321 0.95 17.90 17.80
CA ASN A 321 0.66 18.83 16.72
C ASN A 321 0.82 20.28 17.21
N LYS A 322 1.42 21.11 16.35
CA LYS A 322 1.61 22.56 16.57
C LYS A 322 0.79 23.35 15.55
N ILE A 323 -0.49 22.99 15.39
CA ILE A 323 -1.37 23.50 14.33
C ILE A 323 -1.47 25.03 14.31
N SER A 324 -1.55 25.68 15.47
CA SER A 324 -1.56 27.15 15.56
C SER A 324 -0.32 27.81 14.97
N LYS A 325 0.86 27.18 15.11
CA LYS A 325 2.10 27.66 14.48
C LYS A 325 2.08 27.47 12.96
N ARG A 326 1.51 26.35 12.48
CA ARG A 326 1.33 26.08 11.04
C ARG A 326 0.39 27.11 10.41
N ILE A 327 -0.76 27.35 11.03
CA ILE A 327 -1.73 28.35 10.58
C ILE A 327 -1.10 29.74 10.52
N ALA A 328 -0.40 30.17 11.58
CA ALA A 328 0.28 31.45 11.59
C ALA A 328 1.32 31.59 10.46
N PHE A 329 2.05 30.51 10.18
CA PHE A 329 3.02 30.47 9.08
C PHE A 329 2.35 30.64 7.71
N TYR A 330 1.30 29.86 7.42
CA TYR A 330 0.62 29.94 6.12
C TYR A 330 -0.17 31.23 5.94
N TYR A 331 -0.73 31.81 7.00
CA TYR A 331 -1.33 33.15 6.92
C TYR A 331 -0.29 34.22 6.54
N LYS A 332 0.94 34.11 7.06
CA LYS A 332 2.03 35.02 6.69
C LYS A 332 2.44 34.82 5.23
N LYS A 333 2.46 33.59 4.72
CA LYS A 333 2.75 33.28 3.31
C LYS A 333 1.69 33.83 2.37
N ASN A 334 0.42 33.76 2.75
CA ASN A 334 -0.71 34.24 1.96
C ASN A 334 -1.12 35.69 2.25
N LYS A 335 -0.26 36.49 2.88
CA LYS A 335 -0.59 37.86 3.31
C LYS A 335 -1.03 38.77 2.16
N ASP A 336 -0.51 38.54 0.95
CA ASP A 336 -0.77 39.35 -0.26
C ASP A 336 -1.77 38.68 -1.20
N HIS A 337 -2.31 37.50 -0.84
CA HIS A 337 -3.22 36.76 -1.70
C HIS A 337 -4.61 37.43 -1.74
N LYS A 338 -4.96 38.02 -2.89
CA LYS A 338 -6.17 38.86 -3.03
C LYS A 338 -7.46 38.13 -2.67
N LEU A 339 -7.75 36.98 -3.30
CA LEU A 339 -9.01 36.25 -3.08
C LEU A 339 -9.15 35.80 -1.62
N PHE A 340 -8.16 35.10 -1.07
CA PHE A 340 -8.09 34.71 0.34
C PHE A 340 -8.38 35.86 1.33
N ASN A 341 -7.79 37.04 1.09
CA ASN A 341 -7.99 38.19 1.96
C ASN A 341 -9.34 38.89 1.80
N GLN A 342 -9.97 38.78 0.63
CA GLN A 342 -11.34 39.25 0.38
C GLN A 342 -12.36 38.31 1.00
N THR A 343 -12.13 37.00 0.92
CA THR A 343 -13.03 35.98 1.48
C THR A 343 -12.96 35.92 3.01
N PHE A 344 -11.75 35.96 3.59
CA PHE A 344 -11.56 35.83 5.04
C PHE A 344 -11.01 37.11 5.66
N SER A 345 -11.88 37.79 6.41
CA SER A 345 -11.52 39.02 7.11
C SER A 345 -10.39 38.80 8.13
N LYS A 346 -9.69 39.89 8.50
CA LYS A 346 -8.66 39.84 9.56
C LYS A 346 -9.22 39.30 10.88
N GLN A 347 -10.47 39.62 11.20
CA GLN A 347 -11.14 39.15 12.41
C GLN A 347 -11.37 37.64 12.39
N VAL A 348 -11.89 37.09 11.29
CA VAL A 348 -12.09 35.63 11.11
C VAL A 348 -10.77 34.89 11.29
N LYS A 349 -9.73 35.30 10.56
CA LYS A 349 -8.38 34.70 10.66
C LYS A 349 -7.83 34.75 12.07
N SER A 350 -8.01 35.88 12.77
CA SER A 350 -7.50 36.04 14.15
C SER A 350 -8.24 35.14 15.15
N LYS A 351 -9.56 35.01 15.04
CA LYS A 351 -10.38 34.13 15.88
C LYS A 351 -10.02 32.66 15.65
N VAL A 352 -9.91 32.22 14.40
CA VAL A 352 -9.48 30.85 14.06
C VAL A 352 -8.08 30.56 14.59
N LEU A 353 -7.13 31.49 14.40
CA LEU A 353 -5.78 31.33 14.93
C LEU A 353 -5.78 31.25 16.47
N LEU A 354 -6.59 32.04 17.16
CA LEU A 354 -6.72 31.97 18.61
C LEU A 354 -7.31 30.62 19.05
N ALA A 355 -8.43 30.21 18.47
CA ALA A 355 -9.10 28.95 18.76
C ALA A 355 -8.18 27.74 18.53
N SER A 356 -7.37 27.76 17.47
CA SER A 356 -6.41 26.69 17.16
C SER A 356 -5.37 26.44 18.25
N LYS A 357 -5.14 27.40 19.16
CA LYS A 357 -4.23 27.23 20.31
C LYS A 357 -4.81 26.33 21.41
N TYR A 358 -6.14 26.20 21.46
CA TYR A 358 -6.84 25.42 22.48
C TYR A 358 -7.15 23.98 22.02
N LEU A 359 -6.86 23.63 20.75
CA LEU A 359 -7.04 22.26 20.27
C LEU A 359 -6.18 21.28 21.08
N LYS A 360 -6.83 20.21 21.52
CA LYS A 360 -6.21 19.15 22.32
C LYS A 360 -5.29 18.29 21.46
N ASN A 361 -4.45 17.50 22.13
CA ASN A 361 -3.56 16.52 21.52
C ASN A 361 -3.86 15.16 22.17
N ASP A 362 -5.08 14.66 21.99
CA ASP A 362 -5.62 13.52 22.74
C ASP A 362 -5.45 12.19 22.01
N VAL A 363 -5.51 12.18 20.68
CA VAL A 363 -5.42 10.96 19.86
C VAL A 363 -4.37 11.08 18.76
N PRO A 364 -3.73 9.99 18.31
CA PRO A 364 -2.96 10.02 17.09
C PRO A 364 -3.90 10.23 15.91
N SER A 365 -3.59 11.18 15.04
CA SER A 365 -4.40 11.58 13.89
C SER A 365 -3.56 11.64 12.62
N HIS A 366 -4.22 11.48 11.48
CA HIS A 366 -3.64 11.65 10.15
C HIS A 366 -3.21 13.11 9.92
N ASN A 367 -4.09 14.04 10.29
CA ASN A 367 -3.99 15.51 10.15
C ASN A 367 -4.01 16.03 8.70
N ASP A 368 -4.30 15.17 7.74
CA ASP A 368 -4.40 15.53 6.32
C ASP A 368 -5.33 14.57 5.56
N LEU A 369 -6.45 14.16 6.18
CA LEU A 369 -7.31 13.11 5.63
C LEU A 369 -8.31 13.63 4.58
N ASN A 370 -7.78 14.26 3.53
CA ASN A 370 -8.54 14.64 2.33
C ASN A 370 -8.79 13.40 1.42
N ARG A 371 -9.63 13.54 0.38
CA ARG A 371 -10.01 12.44 -0.51
C ARG A 371 -8.84 11.77 -1.24
N GLU A 372 -7.77 12.51 -1.55
CA GLU A 372 -6.60 11.99 -2.28
C GLU A 372 -5.74 11.08 -1.39
N ASN A 373 -5.83 11.26 -0.06
CA ASN A 373 -5.11 10.46 0.92
C ASN A 373 -5.88 9.20 1.38
N ILE A 374 -6.96 8.86 0.67
CA ILE A 374 -7.76 7.65 0.92
C ILE A 374 -7.75 6.78 -0.33
N LEU A 375 -7.31 5.54 -0.18
CA LEU A 375 -7.33 4.53 -1.23
C LEU A 375 -8.36 3.45 -0.92
N LEU A 376 -9.03 2.96 -1.97
CA LEU A 376 -9.78 1.71 -1.96
C LEU A 376 -8.96 0.68 -2.72
N ALA A 377 -8.39 -0.28 -1.99
CA ALA A 377 -7.60 -1.35 -2.58
C ALA A 377 -8.49 -2.33 -3.36
N ASN A 378 -7.90 -3.11 -4.28
CA ASN A 378 -8.59 -4.10 -5.11
C ASN A 378 -9.27 -5.25 -4.32
N ASN A 379 -9.06 -5.35 -3.01
CA ASN A 379 -9.78 -6.23 -2.09
C ASN A 379 -10.96 -5.53 -1.38
N ASN A 380 -11.33 -4.31 -1.80
CA ASN A 380 -12.33 -3.43 -1.19
C ASN A 380 -12.00 -2.93 0.24
N GLU A 381 -10.73 -2.95 0.65
CA GLU A 381 -10.28 -2.33 1.90
C GLU A 381 -9.92 -0.86 1.73
N ILE A 382 -10.28 -0.07 2.74
CA ILE A 382 -9.86 1.33 2.86
C ILE A 382 -8.47 1.41 3.48
N MET A 383 -7.60 2.20 2.84
CA MET A 383 -6.25 2.50 3.28
C MET A 383 -6.03 4.02 3.30
N PHE A 384 -5.24 4.49 4.26
CA PHE A 384 -4.79 5.86 4.41
C PHE A 384 -3.32 5.94 4.00
N ILE A 385 -3.02 6.91 3.15
CA ILE A 385 -1.67 7.17 2.64
C ILE A 385 -1.22 8.57 3.03
N ASP A 386 0.07 8.83 2.89
CA ASP A 386 0.70 10.12 3.18
C ASP A 386 0.57 10.59 4.65
N LEU A 387 1.00 9.72 5.57
CA LEU A 387 1.01 10.00 7.02
C LEU A 387 2.12 10.98 7.47
N GLU A 388 2.66 11.80 6.58
CA GLU A 388 3.81 12.66 6.88
C GLU A 388 3.50 13.72 7.94
N TYR A 389 2.24 14.17 8.02
CA TYR A 389 1.74 15.11 9.03
C TYR A 389 1.12 14.44 10.25
N SER A 390 1.16 13.10 10.33
CA SER A 390 0.56 12.38 11.44
C SER A 390 1.19 12.79 12.78
N SER A 391 0.35 13.20 13.71
CA SER A 391 0.71 13.72 15.03
C SER A 391 -0.45 13.54 15.99
N MET A 392 -0.20 13.72 17.29
CA MET A 392 -1.28 13.81 18.27
C MET A 392 -2.10 15.07 17.98
N ASN A 393 -3.42 14.97 17.89
CA ASN A 393 -4.31 16.12 17.69
C ASN A 393 -5.65 15.85 18.38
N THR A 394 -6.62 16.75 18.21
CA THR A 394 -8.00 16.51 18.61
C THR A 394 -8.63 15.46 17.69
N ARG A 395 -9.40 14.53 18.27
CA ARG A 395 -10.19 13.54 17.52
C ARG A 395 -11.14 14.13 16.49
N TYR A 396 -11.54 15.39 16.65
CA TYR A 396 -12.44 16.05 15.71
C TYR A 396 -11.74 16.45 14.41
N PHE A 397 -10.40 16.53 14.39
CA PHE A 397 -9.66 17.12 13.29
C PHE A 397 -9.77 16.31 11.99
N ASP A 398 -9.50 15.00 12.04
CA ASP A 398 -9.56 14.14 10.86
C ASP A 398 -11.00 14.00 10.33
N ILE A 399 -11.98 13.87 11.24
CA ILE A 399 -13.40 13.77 10.90
C ILE A 399 -13.85 15.06 10.19
N ALA A 400 -13.60 16.20 10.83
CA ALA A 400 -14.04 17.49 10.30
C ALA A 400 -13.38 17.81 8.96
N TYR A 401 -12.10 17.46 8.79
CA TYR A 401 -11.42 17.70 7.53
C TYR A 401 -11.97 16.80 6.41
N HIS A 402 -12.12 15.51 6.69
CA HIS A 402 -12.65 14.55 5.72
C HIS A 402 -14.06 14.93 5.23
N CYS A 403 -14.98 15.18 6.16
CA CYS A 403 -16.36 15.55 5.82
C CYS A 403 -16.44 16.87 5.05
N SER A 404 -15.55 17.83 5.35
CA SER A 404 -15.51 19.12 4.65
C SER A 404 -14.90 19.02 3.27
N ASP A 405 -13.83 18.23 3.10
CA ASP A 405 -13.18 18.03 1.81
C ASP A 405 -14.14 17.44 0.79
N LEU A 406 -14.95 16.46 1.20
CA LEU A 406 -15.97 15.81 0.36
C LEU A 406 -17.29 16.59 0.25
N ASP A 407 -17.41 17.69 0.99
CA ASP A 407 -18.59 18.53 1.07
C ASP A 407 -19.89 17.75 1.40
N TYR A 408 -19.83 16.89 2.43
CA TYR A 408 -20.97 16.10 2.87
C TYR A 408 -22.19 16.96 3.21
N SER A 409 -23.38 16.43 2.91
CA SER A 409 -24.63 16.96 3.43
C SER A 409 -24.67 16.85 4.97
N VAL A 410 -25.63 17.55 5.59
CA VAL A 410 -25.81 17.43 7.05
C VAL A 410 -26.13 15.99 7.42
N GLU A 411 -26.98 15.33 6.64
CA GLU A 411 -27.38 13.94 6.86
C GLU A 411 -26.21 12.97 6.70
N ASP A 412 -25.39 13.12 5.66
CA ASP A 412 -24.22 12.25 5.43
C ASP A 412 -23.14 12.45 6.50
N GLU A 413 -22.95 13.69 6.96
CA GLU A 413 -22.03 14.02 8.05
C GLU A 413 -22.50 13.44 9.38
N GLU A 414 -23.79 13.54 9.70
CA GLU A 414 -24.39 12.90 10.88
C GLU A 414 -24.26 11.37 10.83
N GLU A 415 -24.56 10.74 9.70
CA GLU A 415 -24.37 9.31 9.50
C GLU A 415 -22.91 8.88 9.71
N PHE A 416 -21.97 9.64 9.16
CA PHE A 416 -20.53 9.38 9.31
C PHE A 416 -20.09 9.47 10.77
N ILE A 417 -20.50 10.53 11.48
CA ILE A 417 -20.19 10.73 12.90
C ILE A 417 -20.80 9.61 13.74
N ASN A 418 -22.05 9.23 13.49
CA ASN A 418 -22.73 8.15 14.20
C ASN A 418 -22.02 6.81 14.00
N GLU A 419 -21.57 6.49 12.79
CA GLU A 419 -20.78 5.29 12.55
C GLU A 419 -19.42 5.34 13.25
N TYR A 420 -18.72 6.49 13.22
CA TYR A 420 -17.46 6.68 13.94
C TYR A 420 -17.63 6.42 15.44
N LEU A 421 -18.71 6.95 16.04
CA LEU A 421 -19.03 6.81 17.46
C LEU A 421 -19.33 5.37 17.91
N LYS A 422 -19.76 4.48 17.01
CA LYS A 422 -19.91 3.05 17.35
C LYS A 422 -18.59 2.39 17.74
N TYR A 423 -17.47 2.93 17.26
CA TYR A 423 -16.13 2.40 17.52
C TYR A 423 -15.30 3.33 18.41
N ALA A 424 -15.64 4.62 18.52
CA ALA A 424 -14.96 5.58 19.35
C ALA A 424 -15.65 5.73 20.72
N ASN A 425 -14.95 5.40 21.81
CA ASN A 425 -15.53 5.46 23.15
C ASN A 425 -15.30 6.83 23.81
N PHE A 426 -16.14 7.83 23.50
CA PHE A 426 -16.13 9.15 24.14
C PHE A 426 -17.41 9.95 23.90
N ASP A 427 -17.60 11.00 24.69
CA ASP A 427 -18.70 11.95 24.54
C ASP A 427 -18.40 12.98 23.43
N PHE A 428 -19.23 13.02 22.40
CA PHE A 428 -19.07 13.94 21.28
C PHE A 428 -19.57 15.35 21.63
N ASP A 429 -18.69 16.35 21.57
CA ASP A 429 -19.01 17.76 21.72
C ASP A 429 -19.13 18.41 20.34
N TYR A 430 -20.37 18.64 19.90
CA TYR A 430 -20.66 19.23 18.60
C TYR A 430 -20.16 20.68 18.48
N ASP A 431 -20.14 21.46 19.57
CA ASP A 431 -19.61 22.83 19.53
C ASP A 431 -18.08 22.79 19.28
N GLU A 432 -17.34 21.87 19.94
CA GLU A 432 -15.90 21.68 19.69
C GLU A 432 -15.63 21.11 18.28
N TYR A 433 -16.49 20.21 17.79
CA TYR A 433 -16.41 19.66 16.43
C TYR A 433 -16.53 20.75 15.36
N TYR A 434 -17.60 21.56 15.39
CA TYR A 434 -17.81 22.60 14.38
C TYR A 434 -16.77 23.73 14.48
N ALA A 435 -16.29 24.05 15.69
CA ALA A 435 -15.13 24.94 15.84
C ALA A 435 -13.87 24.37 15.17
N THR A 436 -13.62 23.06 15.36
CA THR A 436 -12.51 22.35 14.71
C THR A 436 -12.65 22.34 13.20
N LYS A 437 -13.88 22.17 12.68
CA LYS A 437 -14.20 22.23 11.24
C LYS A 437 -13.80 23.55 10.60
N ALA A 438 -14.13 24.68 11.24
CA ALA A 438 -13.69 25.99 10.77
C ALA A 438 -12.16 26.13 10.79
N ILE A 439 -11.50 25.64 11.85
CA ILE A 439 -10.05 25.69 12.01
C ILE A 439 -9.34 24.90 10.90
N VAL A 440 -9.73 23.64 10.68
CA VAL A 440 -9.05 22.76 9.73
C VAL A 440 -9.30 23.17 8.29
N CYS A 441 -10.50 23.64 7.95
CA CYS A 441 -10.78 24.13 6.60
C CYS A 441 -9.95 25.38 6.28
N LEU A 442 -9.91 26.36 7.17
CA LEU A 442 -9.13 27.57 6.92
C LEU A 442 -7.61 27.30 6.91
N TYR A 443 -7.17 26.34 7.73
CA TYR A 443 -5.81 25.81 7.67
C TYR A 443 -5.52 25.17 6.30
N GLY A 444 -6.35 24.23 5.85
CA GLY A 444 -6.20 23.52 4.57
C GLY A 444 -6.16 24.47 3.39
N ILE A 445 -7.09 25.43 3.31
CA ILE A 445 -7.11 26.47 2.28
C ILE A 445 -5.78 27.24 2.27
N SER A 446 -5.31 27.70 3.43
CA SER A 446 -4.07 28.48 3.52
C SER A 446 -2.83 27.65 3.12
N TRP A 447 -2.83 26.35 3.44
CA TRP A 447 -1.78 25.44 3.00
C TRP A 447 -1.81 25.28 1.48
N SER A 448 -2.96 24.94 0.89
CA SER A 448 -3.10 24.71 -0.55
C SER A 448 -2.68 25.94 -1.36
N LEU A 449 -3.13 27.13 -0.98
CA LEU A 449 -2.76 28.39 -1.63
C LEU A 449 -1.26 28.71 -1.61
N THR A 450 -0.53 28.17 -0.62
CA THR A 450 0.92 28.39 -0.53
C THR A 450 1.68 27.63 -1.62
N TYR A 451 1.15 26.49 -2.07
CA TYR A 451 1.79 25.62 -3.07
C TYR A 451 1.10 25.72 -4.44
N ASN A 452 -0.17 26.11 -4.46
CA ASN A 452 -0.95 26.37 -5.66
C ASN A 452 -1.77 27.67 -5.46
N PRO A 453 -1.24 28.84 -5.87
CA PRO A 453 -1.92 30.13 -5.74
C PRO A 453 -3.29 30.20 -6.44
N ASP A 454 -3.54 29.33 -7.42
CA ASP A 454 -4.78 29.25 -8.18
C ASP A 454 -5.71 28.13 -7.65
N PHE A 455 -5.44 27.59 -6.46
CA PHE A 455 -6.30 26.59 -5.84
C PHE A 455 -7.70 27.15 -5.63
N GLU A 456 -8.69 26.56 -6.30
CA GLU A 456 -10.09 26.83 -6.06
C GLU A 456 -10.47 26.33 -4.66
N PHE A 457 -11.16 27.15 -3.86
CA PHE A 457 -11.55 26.78 -2.49
C PHE A 457 -12.97 27.20 -2.11
N SER A 458 -13.78 27.60 -3.08
CA SER A 458 -15.12 28.15 -2.87
C SER A 458 -16.03 27.23 -2.04
N TRP A 459 -15.96 25.90 -2.25
CA TRP A 459 -16.76 24.92 -1.51
C TRP A 459 -16.38 24.83 -0.02
N LEU A 460 -15.12 25.10 0.34
CA LEU A 460 -14.65 25.07 1.73
C LEU A 460 -15.01 26.33 2.52
N VAL A 461 -15.36 27.44 1.84
CA VAL A 461 -15.64 28.73 2.50
C VAL A 461 -16.78 28.63 3.49
N LYS A 462 -17.87 27.93 3.12
CA LYS A 462 -19.05 27.77 4.00
C LYS A 462 -18.70 27.02 5.29
N HIS A 463 -17.80 26.03 5.22
CA HIS A 463 -17.34 25.26 6.37
C HIS A 463 -16.52 26.09 7.37
N VAL A 464 -15.95 27.21 6.92
CA VAL A 464 -15.32 28.20 7.81
C VAL A 464 -16.35 29.19 8.34
N LEU A 465 -17.05 29.88 7.44
CA LEU A 465 -17.87 31.04 7.81
C LEU A 465 -19.13 30.67 8.61
N ASN A 466 -19.81 29.58 8.24
CA ASN A 466 -21.04 29.15 8.94
C ASN A 466 -20.74 28.66 10.36
N ASN A 467 -19.49 28.25 10.62
CA ASN A 467 -19.08 27.67 11.89
C ASN A 467 -18.40 28.66 12.84
N MET A 468 -18.32 29.95 12.49
CA MET A 468 -17.67 30.96 13.33
C MET A 468 -18.33 31.17 14.69
N ILE A 469 -19.64 30.93 14.82
CA ILE A 469 -20.33 31.00 16.12
C ILE A 469 -19.79 29.94 17.10
N TYR A 470 -19.44 28.76 16.60
CA TYR A 470 -18.87 27.68 17.40
C TYR A 470 -17.41 27.99 17.78
N VAL A 471 -16.66 28.64 16.89
CA VAL A 471 -15.32 29.16 17.22
C VAL A 471 -15.38 30.14 18.39
N ASP A 472 -16.37 31.03 18.42
CA ASP A 472 -16.55 32.00 19.52
C ASP A 472 -16.89 31.27 20.84
N LYS A 473 -17.88 30.38 20.83
CA LYS A 473 -18.23 29.56 22.01
C LYS A 473 -17.04 28.74 22.52
N PHE A 474 -16.26 28.14 21.61
CA PHE A 474 -15.10 27.33 21.94
C PHE A 474 -14.02 28.16 22.63
N VAL A 475 -13.72 29.36 22.11
CA VAL A 475 -12.78 30.29 22.73
C VAL A 475 -13.28 30.72 24.11
N GLU A 476 -14.56 31.08 24.26
CA GLU A 476 -15.13 31.49 25.56
C GLU A 476 -15.03 30.37 26.62
N LYS A 477 -15.35 29.13 26.24
CA LYS A 477 -15.25 27.94 27.11
C LYS A 477 -13.82 27.74 27.62
N HIS A 478 -12.84 27.90 26.74
CA HIS A 478 -11.42 27.71 27.09
C HIS A 478 -10.76 28.91 27.78
N TYR A 479 -11.24 30.13 27.52
CA TYR A 479 -10.73 31.31 28.20
C TYR A 479 -11.14 31.33 29.68
N LYS A 480 -12.41 30.98 29.99
CA LYS A 480 -12.94 30.91 31.36
C LYS A 480 -12.31 29.83 32.23
N THR A 481 -11.68 28.82 31.62
CA THR A 481 -11.02 27.71 32.33
C THR A 481 -9.52 27.93 32.52
N ALA A 482 -8.95 28.95 31.88
CA ALA A 482 -7.53 29.32 32.00
C ALA A 482 -7.30 30.54 32.92
N SER A 483 -8.35 31.31 33.22
CA SER A 483 -8.42 32.33 34.27
C SER A 483 -8.82 31.72 35.59
#